data_AF-A0A7J8K072-F1
#
_entry.id   AF-A0A7J8K072-F1
#
_cell.length_a   1.000
_cell.length_b   1.000
_cell.length_c   1.000
_cell.angle_alpha   90.00
_cell.angle_beta   90.00
_cell.angle_gamma   90.00
#
_symmetry.space_group_name_H-M   'P 1'
#
loop_
_entity.id
_entity.type
_entity.pdbx_description
1 polymer ?
#
loop_
_entity_poly.entity_id
_entity_poly.type
_entity_poly.pdbx_seq_one_letter_code
_entity_poly.pdbx_strand_id
1 'polypeptide(L)'
;MAMYRTEERGHPHSAGYRLFFKNEAGHYISPFHDIPLKVDSKENLFNMIVEVPRWTNAKMEIATEEPLNPIKQDIKDGKLRYVANIFPHKGYIWNYGALPQTWEDPHRKDKSTDCCGDDDPIDVCEIGSKVLSRGEVIHVKILGVLALIDQGETDWKLIAINVNDPEASKFHDIDDIKKYKPGYLEATLNWFRFYKVPEGKPENQFAFNGEFKNKAFALEVIKSTHECWKALLMKKCDAGAINCTNVQVCDSPFHCTQEEAKSLVESVSSSVSKASNEEEQVWHFLGK
;
A
#
# COMPACT_ATOMS: atom_id res chain seq x y z
N MET A 1 5.07 20.07 -12.43
CA MET A 1 3.78 19.36 -12.64
C MET A 1 3.90 18.01 -11.95
N ALA A 2 2.81 17.40 -11.48
CA ALA A 2 2.87 16.07 -10.88
C ALA A 2 3.19 15.03 -11.96
N MET A 3 4.12 14.11 -11.66
CA MET A 3 4.58 13.07 -12.61
C MET A 3 3.49 12.06 -12.96
N TYR A 4 2.53 11.89 -12.05
CA TYR A 4 1.39 11.00 -12.20
C TYR A 4 0.10 11.75 -11.90
N ARG A 5 -0.97 11.37 -12.61
CA ARG A 5 -2.33 11.88 -12.42
C ARG A 5 -3.28 10.71 -12.23
N THR A 6 -4.44 10.98 -11.65
CA THR A 6 -5.46 9.97 -11.43
C THR A 6 -6.74 10.30 -12.18
N GLU A 7 -7.54 9.27 -12.45
CA GLU A 7 -8.88 9.40 -13.02
C GLU A 7 -9.87 8.53 -12.27
N GLU A 8 -10.92 9.15 -11.75
CA GLU A 8 -12.01 8.46 -11.06
C GLU A 8 -13.03 7.91 -12.05
N ARG A 9 -13.43 6.65 -11.84
CA ARG A 9 -14.54 5.98 -12.52
C ARG A 9 -15.46 5.34 -11.47
N GLY A 10 -16.74 5.20 -11.82
CA GLY A 10 -17.76 4.77 -10.87
C GLY A 10 -18.04 5.79 -9.77
N HIS A 11 -19.01 5.45 -8.93
CA HIS A 11 -19.53 6.35 -7.91
C HIS A 11 -18.68 6.28 -6.63
N PRO A 12 -18.16 7.40 -6.08
CA PRO A 12 -17.44 7.39 -4.80
C PRO A 12 -18.22 6.73 -3.67
N HIS A 13 -17.55 6.05 -2.74
CA HIS A 13 -18.22 5.27 -1.67
C HIS A 13 -19.20 4.21 -2.19
N SER A 14 -18.83 3.55 -3.29
CA SER A 14 -19.56 2.39 -3.83
C SER A 14 -18.59 1.28 -4.23
N ALA A 15 -19.11 0.05 -4.32
CA ALA A 15 -18.34 -1.11 -4.79
C ALA A 15 -17.77 -0.92 -6.22
N GLY A 16 -18.35 -0.02 -7.01
CA GLY A 16 -17.93 0.27 -8.39
C GLY A 16 -16.91 1.40 -8.51
N TYR A 17 -16.52 2.07 -7.43
CA TYR A 17 -15.52 3.15 -7.49
C TYR A 17 -14.14 2.60 -7.86
N ARG A 18 -13.47 3.24 -8.81
CA ARG A 18 -12.11 2.93 -9.26
C ARG A 18 -11.33 4.21 -9.47
N LEU A 19 -10.07 4.22 -9.04
CA LEU A 19 -9.13 5.29 -9.29
C LEU A 19 -7.98 4.78 -10.15
N PHE A 20 -8.03 5.10 -11.44
CA PHE A 20 -7.00 4.74 -12.43
C PHE A 20 -5.87 5.74 -12.44
N PHE A 21 -4.70 5.33 -12.97
CA PHE A 21 -3.49 6.13 -13.03
C PHE A 21 -3.11 6.49 -14.46
N LYS A 22 -2.52 7.69 -14.60
CA LYS A 22 -1.95 8.20 -15.84
C LYS A 22 -0.56 8.75 -15.59
N ASN A 23 0.35 8.57 -16.55
CA ASN A 23 1.66 9.23 -16.53
C ASN A 23 1.58 10.70 -17.00
N GLU A 24 2.73 11.37 -17.08
CA GLU A 24 2.85 12.76 -17.53
C GLU A 24 2.26 13.00 -18.94
N ALA A 25 2.40 12.03 -19.84
CA ALA A 25 1.83 12.07 -21.19
C ALA A 25 0.31 11.88 -21.22
N GLY A 26 -0.32 11.52 -20.10
CA GLY A 26 -1.76 11.24 -20.02
C GLY A 26 -2.15 9.83 -20.44
N HIS A 27 -1.17 8.96 -20.63
CA HIS A 27 -1.34 7.54 -20.93
C HIS A 27 -1.70 6.76 -19.68
N TYR A 28 -2.65 5.82 -19.79
CA TYR A 28 -3.03 4.96 -18.68
C TYR A 28 -1.89 3.99 -18.35
N ILE A 29 -1.75 3.73 -17.06
CA ILE A 29 -0.71 2.87 -16.50
C ILE A 29 -1.27 2.09 -15.31
N SER A 30 -0.69 0.92 -15.04
CA SER A 30 -0.91 0.19 -13.79
C SER A 30 -0.07 0.80 -12.66
N PRO A 31 -0.67 1.17 -11.51
CA PRO A 31 0.11 1.61 -10.36
C PRO A 31 0.94 0.47 -9.75
N PHE A 32 0.54 -0.79 -9.95
CA PHE A 32 1.28 -1.94 -9.47
C PHE A 32 2.52 -2.21 -10.36
N HIS A 33 2.39 -2.13 -11.68
CA HIS A 33 3.41 -2.66 -12.58
C HIS A 33 4.22 -1.60 -13.34
N ASP A 34 3.60 -0.47 -13.69
CA ASP A 34 4.20 0.52 -14.61
C ASP A 34 4.90 1.68 -13.89
N ILE A 35 4.59 1.92 -12.62
CA ILE A 35 5.33 2.90 -11.81
C ILE A 35 6.65 2.26 -11.37
N PRO A 36 7.82 2.84 -11.68
CA PRO A 36 9.09 2.25 -11.28
C PRO A 36 9.23 2.16 -9.75
N LEU A 37 9.75 1.05 -9.22
CA LEU A 37 10.03 0.92 -7.78
C LEU A 37 10.97 2.02 -7.27
N LYS A 38 12.11 2.20 -7.95
CA LYS A 38 13.14 3.18 -7.58
C LYS A 38 13.07 4.42 -8.45
N VAL A 39 13.17 5.58 -7.81
CA VAL A 39 13.31 6.89 -8.47
C VAL A 39 14.77 7.12 -8.85
N ASP A 40 15.68 6.78 -7.93
CA ASP A 40 17.13 6.91 -8.10
C ASP A 40 17.83 5.71 -7.48
N SER A 41 18.65 5.01 -8.27
CA SER A 41 19.41 3.83 -7.84
C SER A 41 20.50 4.14 -6.82
N LYS A 42 21.01 5.38 -6.76
CA LYS A 42 22.11 5.81 -5.88
C LYS A 42 21.62 6.26 -4.50
N GLU A 43 20.49 6.97 -4.46
CA GLU A 43 19.96 7.57 -3.23
C GLU A 43 19.00 6.65 -2.44
N ASN A 44 18.68 5.46 -2.97
CA ASN A 44 17.67 4.53 -2.41
C ASN A 44 16.34 5.25 -2.12
N LEU A 45 15.88 6.03 -3.10
CA LEU A 45 14.56 6.67 -3.10
C LEU A 45 13.57 5.79 -3.86
N PHE A 46 12.39 5.64 -3.27
CA PHE A 46 11.34 4.76 -3.78
C PHE A 46 10.09 5.55 -4.11
N ASN A 47 9.36 5.13 -5.15
CA ASN A 47 7.99 5.58 -5.36
C ASN A 47 7.09 4.84 -4.38
N MET A 48 6.20 5.56 -3.71
CA MET A 48 5.11 5.01 -2.92
C MET A 48 3.79 5.48 -3.54
N ILE A 49 2.85 4.56 -3.72
CA ILE A 49 1.47 4.86 -4.06
C ILE A 49 0.70 5.03 -2.77
N VAL A 50 0.09 6.20 -2.55
CA VAL A 50 -0.75 6.46 -1.39
C VAL A 50 -2.14 5.90 -1.65
N GLU A 51 -2.61 4.97 -0.83
CA GLU A 51 -3.94 4.38 -0.94
C GLU A 51 -4.91 5.00 0.06
N VAL A 52 -4.47 5.14 1.32
CA VAL A 52 -5.29 5.61 2.43
C VAL A 52 -4.64 6.84 3.07
N PRO A 53 -5.24 8.04 2.92
CA PRO A 53 -4.80 9.24 3.63
C PRO A 53 -4.83 9.06 5.15
N ARG A 54 -3.87 9.67 5.85
CA ARG A 54 -3.87 9.66 7.33
C ARG A 54 -5.19 10.19 7.90
N TRP A 55 -5.65 9.54 8.96
CA TRP A 55 -6.89 9.79 9.69
C TRP A 55 -8.18 9.53 8.91
N THR A 56 -8.12 8.73 7.85
CA THR A 56 -9.31 8.20 7.16
C THR A 56 -9.51 6.72 7.49
N ASN A 57 -10.72 6.21 7.24
CA ASN A 57 -11.12 4.87 7.68
C ASN A 57 -11.37 3.91 6.51
N ALA A 58 -11.77 4.41 5.33
CA ALA A 58 -11.99 3.59 4.14
C ALA A 58 -10.73 2.77 3.81
N LYS A 59 -10.84 1.44 3.83
CA LYS A 59 -9.75 0.56 3.41
C LYS A 59 -9.70 0.55 1.88
N MET A 60 -8.79 1.35 1.34
CA MET A 60 -8.53 1.46 -0.08
C MET A 60 -7.26 0.69 -0.40
N GLU A 61 -7.23 0.02 -1.54
CA GLU A 61 -6.11 -0.83 -1.97
C GLU A 61 -6.00 -0.85 -3.50
N ILE A 62 -4.80 -1.07 -4.02
CA ILE A 62 -4.55 -1.46 -5.40
C ILE A 62 -5.30 -2.76 -5.68
N ALA A 63 -6.20 -2.77 -6.67
CA ALA A 63 -6.93 -3.97 -7.05
C ALA A 63 -6.03 -4.92 -7.85
N THR A 64 -5.28 -5.79 -7.15
CA THR A 64 -4.31 -6.74 -7.75
C THR A 64 -4.93 -7.63 -8.83
N GLU A 65 -6.19 -8.01 -8.68
CA GLU A 65 -6.92 -8.89 -9.62
C GLU A 65 -7.60 -8.16 -10.80
N GLU A 66 -7.60 -6.83 -10.83
CA GLU A 66 -8.28 -6.07 -11.87
C GLU A 66 -7.33 -5.50 -12.93
N PRO A 67 -7.74 -5.42 -14.22
CA PRO A 67 -6.92 -4.83 -15.27
C PRO A 67 -6.50 -3.41 -14.94
N LEU A 68 -5.20 -3.10 -15.13
CA LEU A 68 -4.56 -1.83 -14.78
C LEU A 68 -4.57 -1.47 -13.29
N ASN A 69 -4.93 -2.43 -12.43
CA ASN A 69 -4.86 -2.37 -10.96
C ASN A 69 -5.28 -1.01 -10.35
N PRO A 70 -6.47 -0.48 -10.68
CA PRO A 70 -6.97 0.75 -10.07
C PRO A 70 -7.05 0.63 -8.55
N ILE A 71 -6.97 1.75 -7.83
CA ILE A 71 -7.32 1.74 -6.40
C ILE A 71 -8.84 1.59 -6.27
N LYS A 72 -9.28 0.66 -5.42
CA LYS A 72 -10.69 0.46 -5.04
C LYS A 72 -10.82 0.35 -3.53
N GLN A 73 -12.06 0.37 -3.03
CA GLN A 73 -12.32 0.09 -1.62
C GLN A 73 -12.53 -1.42 -1.44
N ASP A 74 -11.91 -1.98 -0.41
CA ASP A 74 -12.10 -3.38 0.00
C ASP A 74 -13.58 -3.63 0.36
N ILE A 75 -14.08 -4.81 0.04
CA ILE A 75 -15.45 -5.24 0.30
C ILE A 75 -15.40 -6.46 1.22
N LYS A 76 -16.01 -6.32 2.40
CA LYS A 76 -16.15 -7.39 3.37
C LYS A 76 -17.62 -7.67 3.64
N ASP A 77 -18.03 -8.93 3.56
CA ASP A 77 -19.42 -9.37 3.79
C ASP A 77 -20.44 -8.59 2.94
N GLY A 78 -20.08 -8.28 1.69
CA GLY A 78 -20.90 -7.53 0.74
C GLY A 78 -21.02 -6.02 1.02
N LYS A 79 -20.25 -5.49 1.98
CA LYS A 79 -20.25 -4.07 2.35
C LYS A 79 -18.86 -3.46 2.19
N LEU A 80 -18.81 -2.17 1.91
CA LEU A 80 -17.56 -1.41 1.89
C LEU A 80 -16.89 -1.46 3.26
N ARG A 81 -15.58 -1.78 3.26
CA ARG A 81 -14.82 -1.95 4.49
C ARG A 81 -14.24 -0.63 4.97
N TYR A 82 -14.40 -0.40 6.27
CA TYR A 82 -13.83 0.73 7.00
C TYR A 82 -13.09 0.18 8.21
N VAL A 83 -11.86 0.64 8.44
CA VAL A 83 -11.09 0.31 9.64
C VAL A 83 -11.65 1.09 10.82
N ALA A 84 -11.74 0.44 11.98
CA ALA A 84 -12.25 1.02 13.21
C ALA A 84 -11.35 2.13 13.76
N ASN A 85 -11.94 3.07 14.51
CA ASN A 85 -11.16 3.94 15.39
C ASN A 85 -10.93 3.19 16.71
N ILE A 86 -9.67 2.91 17.04
CA ILE A 86 -9.28 2.25 18.29
C ILE A 86 -8.64 3.30 19.17
N PHE A 87 -9.28 3.66 20.27
CA PHE A 87 -8.80 4.74 21.13
C PHE A 87 -7.33 4.52 21.54
N PRO A 88 -6.43 5.50 21.33
CA PRO A 88 -6.67 6.91 20.96
C PRO A 88 -6.51 7.25 19.45
N HIS A 89 -6.47 6.25 18.58
CA HIS A 89 -6.17 6.37 17.14
C HIS A 89 -7.42 6.55 16.26
N LYS A 90 -7.44 7.63 15.47
CA LYS A 90 -8.46 7.86 14.44
C LYS A 90 -8.00 7.26 13.11
N GLY A 91 -8.73 6.25 12.62
CA GLY A 91 -8.45 5.56 11.36
C GLY A 91 -6.99 5.11 11.24
N TYR A 92 -6.43 5.23 10.03
CA TYR A 92 -5.00 5.03 9.79
C TYR A 92 -4.18 6.17 10.39
N ILE A 93 -3.12 5.86 11.16
CA ILE A 93 -2.28 6.88 11.83
C ILE A 93 -1.07 7.34 11.00
N TRP A 94 -0.97 6.88 9.75
CA TRP A 94 -0.01 7.26 8.70
C TRP A 94 -0.74 7.57 7.41
N ASN A 95 -0.05 8.15 6.43
CA ASN A 95 -0.48 7.91 5.05
C ASN A 95 -0.05 6.48 4.72
N TYR A 96 -0.99 5.66 4.25
CA TYR A 96 -0.77 4.24 4.02
C TYR A 96 -0.89 3.91 2.53
N GLY A 97 -0.12 2.94 2.08
CA GLY A 97 -0.18 2.41 0.73
C GLY A 97 0.94 1.42 0.48
N ALA A 98 1.42 1.33 -0.75
CA ALA A 98 2.39 0.30 -1.13
C ALA A 98 3.53 0.83 -2.01
N LEU A 99 4.60 0.04 -2.11
CA LEU A 99 5.60 0.22 -3.17
C LEU A 99 5.14 -0.49 -4.46
N PRO A 100 5.31 0.12 -5.64
CA PRO A 100 5.04 -0.56 -6.90
C PRO A 100 6.13 -1.59 -7.19
N GLN A 101 5.82 -2.51 -8.10
CA GLN A 101 6.76 -3.52 -8.58
C GLN A 101 7.36 -4.39 -7.47
N THR A 102 6.60 -4.65 -6.42
CA THR A 102 6.96 -5.57 -5.33
C THR A 102 5.80 -6.52 -5.10
N TRP A 103 6.07 -7.76 -4.72
CA TRP A 103 5.02 -8.72 -4.45
C TRP A 103 5.45 -9.70 -3.37
N GLU A 104 4.58 -9.90 -2.37
CA GLU A 104 4.72 -10.88 -1.31
C GLU A 104 4.16 -12.23 -1.77
N ASP A 105 4.99 -13.00 -2.48
CA ASP A 105 4.61 -14.28 -3.09
C ASP A 105 4.00 -15.28 -2.08
N PRO A 106 2.72 -15.70 -2.25
CA PRO A 106 2.01 -16.58 -1.33
C PRO A 106 2.49 -18.04 -1.39
N HIS A 107 3.36 -18.38 -2.34
CA HIS A 107 3.99 -19.70 -2.43
C HIS A 107 5.38 -19.72 -1.81
N ARG A 108 5.92 -18.55 -1.42
CA ARG A 108 7.27 -18.42 -0.88
C ARG A 108 7.21 -18.18 0.62
N LYS A 109 7.68 -19.18 1.38
CA LYS A 109 7.87 -19.06 2.82
C LYS A 109 9.00 -18.08 3.17
N ASP A 110 8.70 -17.04 3.92
CA ASP A 110 9.69 -16.11 4.45
C ASP A 110 10.43 -16.73 5.65
N LYS A 111 11.75 -16.49 5.71
CA LYS A 111 12.63 -17.10 6.73
C LYS A 111 12.50 -16.46 8.11
N SER A 112 12.01 -15.22 8.16
CA SER A 112 11.91 -14.42 9.37
C SER A 112 10.59 -14.70 10.10
N THR A 113 9.50 -14.81 9.35
CA THR A 113 8.15 -15.03 9.89
C THR A 113 7.75 -16.50 9.94
N ASP A 114 8.39 -17.36 9.14
CA ASP A 114 7.96 -18.75 8.90
C ASP A 114 6.53 -18.85 8.32
N CYS A 115 6.09 -17.81 7.60
CA CYS A 115 4.81 -17.71 6.89
C CYS A 115 5.03 -17.49 5.39
N CYS A 116 4.04 -17.79 4.55
CA CYS A 116 4.03 -17.35 3.14
C CYS A 116 3.64 -15.86 3.04
N GLY A 117 3.87 -15.21 1.89
CA GLY A 117 3.38 -13.84 1.65
C GLY A 117 1.85 -13.75 1.56
N ASP A 118 1.31 -12.54 1.64
CA ASP A 118 -0.12 -12.22 1.60
C ASP A 118 -0.69 -11.95 0.19
N ASP A 119 0.11 -12.20 -0.86
CA ASP A 119 -0.24 -12.02 -2.27
C ASP A 119 -0.37 -10.56 -2.74
N ASP A 120 0.04 -9.59 -1.91
CA ASP A 120 -0.07 -8.16 -2.20
C ASP A 120 1.30 -7.47 -2.44
N PRO A 121 1.32 -6.22 -2.94
CA PRO A 121 2.53 -5.40 -2.93
C PRO A 121 2.94 -5.01 -1.51
N ILE A 122 4.25 -4.81 -1.27
CA ILE A 122 4.73 -4.51 0.08
C ILE A 122 4.20 -3.18 0.61
N ASP A 123 3.69 -3.21 1.83
CA ASP A 123 3.01 -2.09 2.48
C ASP A 123 3.97 -1.05 3.05
N VAL A 124 3.49 0.20 3.11
CA VAL A 124 4.25 1.37 3.55
C VAL A 124 3.40 2.27 4.45
N CYS A 125 3.95 2.55 5.63
CA CYS A 125 3.48 3.57 6.55
C CYS A 125 4.36 4.84 6.40
N GLU A 126 3.80 5.89 5.80
CA GLU A 126 4.49 7.17 5.61
C GLU A 126 4.20 8.15 6.76
N ILE A 127 5.26 8.60 7.42
CA ILE A 127 5.20 9.24 8.75
C ILE A 127 5.31 10.78 8.73
N GLY A 128 5.34 11.38 7.55
CA GLY A 128 5.48 12.81 7.34
C GLY A 128 4.30 13.62 7.88
N SER A 129 4.49 14.92 8.04
CA SER A 129 3.48 15.82 8.60
C SER A 129 2.31 16.09 7.65
N LYS A 130 2.52 16.02 6.34
CA LYS A 130 1.46 16.26 5.34
C LYS A 130 0.46 15.08 5.32
N VAL A 131 -0.84 15.37 5.32
CA VAL A 131 -1.86 14.38 4.95
C VAL A 131 -1.90 14.34 3.42
N LEU A 132 -1.60 13.18 2.84
CA LEU A 132 -1.50 13.01 1.40
C LEU A 132 -2.84 12.57 0.81
N SER A 133 -3.06 12.85 -0.46
CA SER A 133 -4.28 12.44 -1.15
C SER A 133 -4.14 11.01 -1.67
N ARG A 134 -5.26 10.27 -1.70
CA ARG A 134 -5.31 8.95 -2.33
C ARG A 134 -4.94 9.03 -3.80
N GLY A 135 -4.09 8.10 -4.24
CA GLY A 135 -3.50 8.04 -5.56
C GLY A 135 -2.35 9.02 -5.79
N GLU A 136 -1.91 9.79 -4.78
CA GLU A 136 -0.62 10.49 -4.89
C GLU A 136 0.51 9.46 -5.00
N VAL A 137 1.42 9.69 -5.95
CA VAL A 137 2.68 8.95 -6.06
C VAL A 137 3.78 9.87 -5.53
N ILE A 138 4.42 9.46 -4.45
CA ILE A 138 5.41 10.27 -3.74
C ILE A 138 6.77 9.57 -3.66
N HIS A 139 7.82 10.34 -3.48
CA HIS A 139 9.16 9.80 -3.24
C HIS A 139 9.40 9.68 -1.74
N VAL A 140 9.80 8.49 -1.30
CA VAL A 140 10.03 8.20 0.12
C VAL A 140 11.43 7.67 0.39
N LYS A 141 11.93 7.96 1.60
CA LYS A 141 13.07 7.28 2.20
C LYS A 141 12.57 6.18 3.11
N ILE A 142 13.11 4.99 2.96
CA ILE A 142 12.87 3.86 3.87
C ILE A 142 13.71 4.03 5.13
N LEU A 143 13.08 3.86 6.29
CA LEU A 143 13.68 4.00 7.61
C LEU A 143 13.78 2.66 8.33
N GLY A 144 12.86 1.74 8.06
CA GLY A 144 12.86 0.39 8.65
C GLY A 144 11.63 -0.40 8.23
N VAL A 145 11.39 -1.53 8.89
CA VAL A 145 10.26 -2.43 8.59
C VAL A 145 9.79 -3.17 9.84
N LEU A 146 8.49 -3.45 9.91
CA LEU A 146 7.85 -4.31 10.91
C LEU A 146 7.38 -5.61 10.25
N ALA A 147 7.63 -6.74 10.90
CA ALA A 147 7.22 -8.06 10.44
C ALA A 147 5.85 -8.44 11.05
N LEU A 148 4.75 -8.00 10.44
CA LEU A 148 3.42 -8.43 10.86
C LEU A 148 3.16 -9.85 10.37
N ILE A 149 2.52 -10.66 11.21
CA ILE A 149 1.93 -11.93 10.85
C ILE A 149 0.41 -11.74 10.90
N ASP A 150 -0.20 -11.51 9.74
CA ASP A 150 -1.63 -11.27 9.63
C ASP A 150 -2.33 -12.59 9.32
N GLN A 151 -3.04 -13.16 10.31
CA GLN A 151 -3.80 -14.41 10.14
C GLN A 151 -3.02 -15.60 9.54
N GLY A 152 -1.70 -15.63 9.73
CA GLY A 152 -0.82 -16.72 9.26
C GLY A 152 -0.02 -16.38 8.00
N GLU A 153 -0.18 -15.17 7.46
CA GLU A 153 0.56 -14.64 6.32
C GLU A 153 1.62 -13.64 6.77
N THR A 154 2.72 -13.59 6.03
CA THR A 154 3.75 -12.56 6.13
C THR A 154 3.19 -11.31 5.50
N ASP A 155 3.25 -10.22 6.26
CA ASP A 155 2.74 -8.93 5.84
C ASP A 155 3.75 -7.85 6.29
N TRP A 156 4.68 -7.45 5.41
CA TRP A 156 5.73 -6.52 5.80
C TRP A 156 5.24 -5.07 5.78
N LYS A 157 5.35 -4.38 6.93
CA LYS A 157 5.00 -2.96 7.03
C LYS A 157 6.25 -2.09 7.03
N LEU A 158 6.60 -1.51 5.88
CA LEU A 158 7.71 -0.56 5.77
C LEU A 158 7.38 0.73 6.52
N ILE A 159 8.39 1.32 7.15
CA ILE A 159 8.30 2.66 7.73
C ILE A 159 9.10 3.62 6.86
N ALA A 160 8.45 4.66 6.36
CA ALA A 160 9.03 5.57 5.40
C ALA A 160 8.66 7.02 5.68
N ILE A 161 9.40 7.96 5.10
CA ILE A 161 9.07 9.39 5.15
C ILE A 161 9.21 10.02 3.77
N ASN A 162 8.26 10.88 3.41
CA ASN A 162 8.30 11.68 2.18
C ASN A 162 9.58 12.54 2.16
N VAL A 163 10.34 12.50 1.06
CA VAL A 163 11.57 13.28 0.89
C VAL A 163 11.34 14.80 0.98
N ASN A 164 10.12 15.25 0.67
CA ASN A 164 9.73 16.65 0.70
C ASN A 164 9.18 17.07 2.08
N ASP A 165 9.14 16.18 3.06
CA ASP A 165 8.78 16.54 4.42
C ASP A 165 9.82 17.54 5.00
N PRO A 166 9.41 18.64 5.67
CA PRO A 166 10.34 19.60 6.25
C PRO A 166 11.34 18.98 7.24
N GLU A 167 10.96 17.88 7.88
CA GLU A 167 11.79 17.14 8.82
C GLU A 167 12.48 15.93 8.22
N ALA A 168 12.30 15.64 6.92
CA ALA A 168 12.87 14.46 6.26
C ALA A 168 14.36 14.31 6.54
N SER A 169 15.12 15.41 6.54
CA SER A 169 16.56 15.44 6.79
C SER A 169 16.98 14.96 8.19
N LYS A 170 16.06 14.78 9.14
CA LYS A 170 16.33 14.23 10.48
C LYS A 170 16.22 12.71 10.55
N PHE A 171 15.60 12.07 9.55
CA PHE A 171 15.28 10.65 9.57
C PHE A 171 16.10 9.90 8.52
N HIS A 172 17.02 9.07 8.97
CA HIS A 172 17.91 8.26 8.14
C HIS A 172 17.79 6.77 8.43
N ASP A 173 17.42 6.40 9.65
CA ASP A 173 17.18 5.01 10.07
C ASP A 173 16.05 4.94 11.12
N ILE A 174 15.68 3.74 11.54
CA ILE A 174 14.55 3.48 12.43
C ILE A 174 14.71 4.14 13.81
N ASP A 175 15.93 4.26 14.31
CA ASP A 175 16.22 4.84 15.62
C ASP A 175 15.99 6.36 15.67
N ASP A 176 16.06 7.04 14.53
CA ASP A 176 15.72 8.47 14.46
C ASP A 176 14.23 8.69 14.79
N ILE A 177 13.36 7.72 14.48
CA ILE A 177 11.94 7.79 14.85
C ILE A 177 11.78 7.75 16.35
N LYS A 178 12.50 6.85 17.05
CA LYS A 178 12.47 6.77 18.53
C LYS A 178 12.90 8.09 19.17
N LYS A 179 13.89 8.76 18.56
CA LYS A 179 14.44 10.03 19.03
C LYS A 179 13.52 11.23 18.78
N TYR A 180 12.99 11.36 17.56
CA TYR A 180 12.27 12.57 17.13
C TYR A 180 10.75 12.44 17.20
N LYS A 181 10.21 11.21 17.26
CA LYS A 181 8.78 10.90 17.41
C LYS A 181 8.59 9.82 18.50
N PRO A 182 8.93 10.11 19.78
CA PRO A 182 8.80 9.14 20.86
C PRO A 182 7.36 8.62 21.00
N GLY A 183 7.20 7.31 21.17
CA GLY A 183 5.89 6.65 21.26
C GLY A 183 5.27 6.25 19.91
N TYR A 184 5.84 6.69 18.78
CA TYR A 184 5.23 6.49 17.46
C TYR A 184 5.34 5.03 16.97
N LEU A 185 6.48 4.37 17.21
CA LEU A 185 6.66 2.97 16.85
C LEU A 185 5.81 2.05 17.73
N GLU A 186 5.66 2.38 19.01
CA GLU A 186 4.78 1.68 19.95
C GLU A 186 3.32 1.82 19.55
N ALA A 187 2.89 3.03 19.16
CA ALA A 187 1.56 3.25 18.59
C ALA A 187 1.35 2.45 17.29
N THR A 188 2.38 2.32 16.46
CA THR A 188 2.34 1.54 15.22
C THR A 188 2.16 0.05 15.47
N LEU A 189 2.96 -0.50 16.38
CA LEU A 189 2.84 -1.89 16.81
C LEU A 189 1.44 -2.18 17.38
N ASN A 190 0.93 -1.30 18.24
CA ASN A 190 -0.39 -1.45 18.85
C ASN A 190 -1.51 -1.36 17.81
N TRP A 191 -1.42 -0.42 16.86
CA TRP A 191 -2.42 -0.28 15.82
C TRP A 191 -2.55 -1.58 15.01
N PHE A 192 -1.44 -2.13 14.49
CA PHE A 192 -1.47 -3.38 13.72
C PHE A 192 -1.83 -4.61 14.55
N ARG A 193 -1.53 -4.61 15.86
CA ARG A 193 -1.94 -5.68 16.76
C ARG A 193 -3.45 -5.76 16.90
N PHE A 194 -4.10 -4.60 17.00
CA PHE A 194 -5.48 -4.51 17.45
C PHE A 194 -6.50 -4.17 16.36
N TYR A 195 -6.09 -3.69 15.17
CA TYR A 195 -7.03 -3.09 14.19
C TYR A 195 -8.18 -4.00 13.75
N LYS A 196 -7.99 -5.33 13.78
CA LYS A 196 -9.01 -6.33 13.44
C LYS A 196 -9.81 -6.85 14.65
N VAL A 197 -9.44 -6.50 15.88
CA VAL A 197 -10.15 -6.93 17.11
C VAL A 197 -11.61 -6.45 17.13
N PRO A 198 -11.93 -5.19 16.76
CA PRO A 198 -13.32 -4.75 16.59
C PRO A 198 -14.12 -5.57 15.56
N GLU A 199 -13.44 -6.21 14.62
CA GLU A 199 -14.04 -7.09 13.62
C GLU A 199 -14.22 -8.55 14.12
N GLY A 200 -13.96 -8.82 15.40
CA GLY A 200 -14.05 -10.15 16.01
C GLY A 200 -12.88 -11.08 15.71
N LYS A 201 -11.78 -10.56 15.13
CA LYS A 201 -10.56 -11.32 14.88
C LYS A 201 -9.63 -11.30 16.11
N PRO A 202 -8.75 -12.31 16.27
CA PRO A 202 -7.73 -12.27 17.30
C PRO A 202 -6.73 -11.12 17.06
N GLU A 203 -5.95 -10.80 18.08
CA GLU A 203 -4.79 -9.92 17.93
C GLU A 203 -3.81 -10.50 16.91
N ASN A 204 -3.26 -9.63 16.07
CA ASN A 204 -2.20 -10.03 15.16
C ASN A 204 -0.88 -10.27 15.90
N GLN A 205 -0.05 -11.11 15.31
CA GLN A 205 1.27 -11.46 15.84
C GLN A 205 2.37 -10.78 15.05
N PHE A 206 3.60 -10.83 15.56
CA PHE A 206 4.76 -10.22 14.91
C PHE A 206 5.95 -11.15 15.03
N ALA A 207 6.74 -11.28 13.97
CA ALA A 207 8.06 -11.87 14.09
C ALA A 207 8.99 -10.93 14.89
N PHE A 208 10.16 -11.43 15.28
CA PHE A 208 11.14 -10.69 16.08
C PHE A 208 10.57 -10.06 17.36
N ASN A 209 9.52 -10.65 17.95
CA ASN A 209 8.80 -10.10 19.11
C ASN A 209 8.29 -8.66 18.89
N GLY A 210 7.97 -8.27 17.66
CA GLY A 210 7.50 -6.92 17.32
C GLY A 210 8.62 -5.87 17.23
N GLU A 211 9.88 -6.29 17.17
CA GLU A 211 11.00 -5.38 16.93
C GLU A 211 10.98 -4.86 15.48
N PHE A 212 11.00 -3.53 15.32
CA PHE A 212 11.23 -2.91 14.03
C PHE A 212 12.68 -3.16 13.58
N LYS A 213 12.87 -3.72 12.40
CA LYS A 213 14.20 -3.87 11.79
C LYS A 213 14.61 -2.57 11.10
N ASN A 214 15.90 -2.33 11.07
CA ASN A 214 16.49 -1.10 10.53
C ASN A 214 16.34 -0.98 9.01
N LYS A 215 16.76 0.17 8.47
CA LYS A 215 16.74 0.47 7.04
C LYS A 215 17.44 -0.60 6.20
N ALA A 216 18.61 -1.07 6.63
CA ALA A 216 19.39 -2.04 5.86
C ALA A 216 18.62 -3.35 5.67
N PHE A 217 17.96 -3.86 6.72
CA PHE A 217 17.11 -5.03 6.63
C PHE A 217 15.89 -4.78 5.72
N ALA A 218 15.23 -3.63 5.89
CA ALA A 218 14.08 -3.26 5.06
C ALA A 218 14.41 -3.21 3.56
N LEU A 219 15.61 -2.74 3.19
CA LEU A 219 16.06 -2.72 1.80
C LEU A 219 16.25 -4.14 1.21
N GLU A 220 16.67 -5.11 2.02
CA GLU A 220 16.76 -6.52 1.58
C GLU A 220 15.36 -7.15 1.41
N VAL A 221 14.40 -6.81 2.28
CA VAL A 221 12.99 -7.23 2.12
C VAL A 221 12.43 -6.69 0.81
N ILE A 222 12.56 -5.38 0.56
CA ILE A 222 12.11 -4.73 -0.68
C ILE A 222 12.75 -5.38 -1.91
N LYS A 223 14.05 -5.65 -1.84
CA LYS A 223 14.77 -6.32 -2.94
C LYS A 223 14.17 -7.72 -3.19
N SER A 224 13.90 -8.48 -2.12
CA SER A 224 13.31 -9.82 -2.24
C SER A 224 11.92 -9.78 -2.88
N THR A 225 11.04 -8.87 -2.43
CA THR A 225 9.68 -8.74 -3.00
C THR A 225 9.69 -8.19 -4.42
N HIS A 226 10.66 -7.33 -4.77
CA HIS A 226 10.87 -6.89 -6.15
C HIS A 226 11.30 -8.02 -7.08
N GLU A 227 12.18 -8.92 -6.63
CA GLU A 227 12.56 -10.11 -7.41
C GLU A 227 11.38 -11.09 -7.58
N CYS A 228 10.52 -11.24 -6.56
CA CYS A 228 9.26 -11.98 -6.70
C CYS A 228 8.36 -11.34 -7.78
N TRP A 229 8.16 -10.02 -7.72
CA TRP A 229 7.38 -9.30 -8.75
C TRP A 229 7.97 -9.45 -10.16
N LYS A 230 9.30 -9.43 -10.32
CA LYS A 230 9.93 -9.68 -11.63
C LYS A 230 9.61 -11.08 -12.15
N ALA A 231 9.62 -12.08 -11.27
CA ALA A 231 9.26 -13.44 -11.65
C ALA A 231 7.78 -13.53 -12.06
N LEU A 232 6.89 -12.90 -11.29
CA LEU A 232 5.45 -12.77 -11.58
C LEU A 232 5.22 -12.14 -12.96
N LEU A 233 5.75 -10.93 -13.17
CA LEU A 233 5.51 -10.18 -14.40
C LEU A 233 6.11 -10.87 -15.64
N MET A 234 7.18 -11.64 -15.48
CA MET A 234 7.79 -12.42 -16.57
C MET A 234 7.20 -13.83 -16.71
N LYS A 235 6.08 -14.13 -16.04
CA LYS A 235 5.40 -15.44 -16.08
C LYS A 235 6.31 -16.61 -15.71
N LYS A 236 7.21 -16.40 -14.73
CA LYS A 236 8.15 -17.40 -14.20
C LYS A 236 7.64 -18.09 -12.93
N CYS A 237 6.54 -17.63 -12.36
CA CYS A 237 5.80 -18.27 -11.28
C CYS A 237 4.30 -18.27 -11.61
N ASP A 238 3.52 -18.97 -10.80
CA ASP A 238 2.07 -18.91 -10.88
C ASP A 238 1.60 -17.53 -10.38
N ALA A 239 0.78 -16.86 -11.18
CA ALA A 239 0.24 -15.53 -10.86
C ALA A 239 -1.07 -15.61 -10.07
N GLY A 240 -1.65 -16.81 -9.93
CA GLY A 240 -2.96 -16.96 -9.28
C GLY A 240 -4.01 -16.07 -9.93
N ALA A 241 -4.62 -15.20 -9.12
CA ALA A 241 -5.64 -14.24 -9.57
C ALA A 241 -5.07 -12.88 -10.02
N ILE A 242 -3.76 -12.64 -9.85
CA ILE A 242 -3.16 -11.33 -10.13
C ILE A 242 -3.26 -10.97 -11.60
N ASN A 243 -3.81 -9.79 -11.86
CA ASN A 243 -3.85 -9.21 -13.19
C ASN A 243 -2.55 -8.48 -13.51
N CYS A 244 -1.72 -9.11 -14.33
CA CYS A 244 -0.41 -8.59 -14.71
C CYS A 244 -0.42 -7.58 -15.88
N THR A 245 -1.60 -7.11 -16.32
CA THR A 245 -1.71 -6.19 -17.48
C THR A 245 -0.94 -4.90 -17.20
N ASN A 246 -0.03 -4.56 -18.11
CA ASN A 246 0.82 -3.38 -17.99
C ASN A 246 1.09 -2.75 -19.35
N VAL A 247 1.54 -1.49 -19.35
CA VAL A 247 1.63 -0.69 -20.59
C VAL A 247 3.02 -0.11 -20.83
N GLN A 248 3.92 -0.16 -19.85
CA GLN A 248 5.27 0.39 -19.93
C GLN A 248 6.37 -0.68 -19.96
N VAL A 249 6.09 -1.91 -19.48
CA VAL A 249 7.10 -2.97 -19.43
C VAL A 249 7.09 -3.77 -20.74
N CYS A 250 7.79 -3.28 -21.76
CA CYS A 250 7.73 -3.83 -23.12
C CYS A 250 8.09 -5.32 -23.24
N ASP A 251 8.99 -5.83 -22.39
CA ASP A 251 9.39 -7.25 -22.41
C ASP A 251 8.42 -8.16 -21.64
N SER A 252 7.40 -7.60 -21.00
CA SER A 252 6.38 -8.37 -20.30
C SER A 252 5.46 -9.11 -21.28
N PRO A 253 5.19 -10.42 -21.10
CA PRO A 253 4.20 -11.15 -21.89
C PRO A 253 2.76 -10.64 -21.69
N PHE A 254 2.53 -9.80 -20.68
CA PHE A 254 1.24 -9.17 -20.36
C PHE A 254 1.12 -7.72 -20.83
N HIS A 255 2.10 -7.23 -21.61
CA HIS A 255 2.08 -5.88 -22.14
C HIS A 255 0.87 -5.65 -23.06
N CYS A 256 0.11 -4.58 -22.83
CA CYS A 256 -0.96 -4.13 -23.70
C CYS A 256 -0.64 -2.77 -24.34
N THR A 257 -1.41 -2.39 -25.35
CA THR A 257 -1.33 -1.08 -26.00
C THR A 257 -2.05 0.00 -25.19
N GLN A 258 -1.76 1.26 -25.47
CA GLN A 258 -2.46 2.39 -24.84
C GLN A 258 -3.95 2.43 -25.24
N GLU A 259 -4.28 1.99 -26.46
CA GLU A 259 -5.65 1.86 -26.94
C GLU A 259 -6.43 0.80 -26.17
N GLU A 260 -5.83 -0.37 -25.91
CA GLU A 260 -6.41 -1.42 -25.08
C GLU A 260 -6.59 -0.95 -23.64
N ALA A 261 -5.58 -0.30 -23.05
CA ALA A 261 -5.67 0.27 -21.71
C ALA A 261 -6.80 1.30 -21.60
N LYS A 262 -6.93 2.18 -22.59
CA LYS A 262 -8.01 3.15 -22.66
C LYS A 262 -9.38 2.48 -22.76
N SER A 263 -9.52 1.45 -23.60
CA SER A 263 -10.77 0.69 -23.75
C SER A 263 -11.18 0.01 -22.43
N LEU A 264 -10.21 -0.49 -21.65
CA LEU A 264 -10.48 -1.07 -20.33
C LEU A 264 -11.07 -0.03 -19.38
N VAL A 265 -10.48 1.16 -19.29
CA VAL A 265 -10.97 2.23 -18.42
C VAL A 265 -12.34 2.75 -18.86
N GLU A 266 -12.55 2.95 -20.17
CA GLU A 266 -13.82 3.44 -20.71
C GLU A 266 -14.99 2.45 -20.55
N SER A 267 -14.69 1.16 -20.36
CA SER A 267 -15.70 0.16 -20.03
C SER A 267 -16.29 0.33 -18.62
N VAL A 268 -15.57 1.04 -17.73
CA VAL A 268 -16.04 1.33 -16.37
C VAL A 268 -16.96 2.55 -16.39
N SER A 269 -18.17 2.38 -15.85
CA SER A 269 -19.22 3.41 -15.84
C SER A 269 -18.73 4.78 -15.36
N SER A 270 -19.03 5.82 -16.14
CA SER A 270 -18.83 7.21 -15.74
C SER A 270 -20.04 7.70 -14.94
N SER A 271 -19.88 7.90 -13.63
CA SER A 271 -20.91 8.54 -12.82
C SER A 271 -20.26 9.19 -11.60
N VAL A 272 -20.36 10.52 -11.53
CA VAL A 272 -19.84 11.34 -10.44
C VAL A 272 -21.01 12.09 -9.81
N SER A 273 -21.92 11.38 -9.14
CA SER A 273 -22.74 12.01 -8.11
C SER A 273 -22.05 11.86 -6.76
N LYS A 274 -22.17 12.88 -5.91
CA LYS A 274 -21.75 12.78 -4.51
C LYS A 274 -22.88 12.12 -3.73
N ALA A 275 -22.70 10.87 -3.31
CA ALA A 275 -23.46 10.38 -2.16
C ALA A 275 -22.76 10.87 -0.90
N SER A 276 -23.49 11.60 -0.07
CA SER A 276 -23.09 11.83 1.33
C SER A 276 -23.38 10.56 2.10
N ASN A 277 -22.36 9.80 2.45
CA ASN A 277 -22.45 8.87 3.57
C ASN A 277 -21.68 9.48 4.74
N GLU A 278 -22.39 9.71 5.85
CA GLU A 278 -21.75 10.01 7.12
C GLU A 278 -21.07 8.71 7.60
N GLU A 279 -19.73 8.70 7.62
CA GLU A 279 -18.98 7.65 8.32
C GLU A 279 -19.32 7.73 9.80
N GLU A 280 -19.97 6.71 10.36
CA GLU A 280 -20.18 6.60 11.79
C GLU A 280 -18.82 6.63 12.53
N GLN A 281 -18.61 7.65 13.36
CA GLN A 281 -17.39 7.84 14.14
C GLN A 281 -17.45 7.03 15.45
N VAL A 282 -17.52 5.71 15.34
CA VAL A 282 -17.50 4.81 16.50
C VAL A 282 -16.07 4.67 17.02
N TRP A 283 -15.90 4.75 18.35
CA TRP A 283 -14.63 4.54 19.04
C TRP A 283 -14.67 3.23 19.83
N HIS A 284 -13.66 2.39 19.60
CA HIS A 284 -13.46 1.14 20.32
C HIS A 284 -12.43 1.33 21.43
N PHE A 285 -12.78 0.92 22.64
CA PHE A 285 -11.91 0.93 23.81
C PHE A 285 -11.56 -0.51 24.15
N LEU A 286 -10.38 -0.95 23.73
CA LEU A 286 -9.87 -2.27 24.05
C LEU A 286 -9.25 -2.21 25.45
N GLY A 287 -9.81 -2.96 26.39
CA GLY A 287 -9.30 -3.04 27.76
C GLY A 287 -7.87 -3.59 27.79
N LYS A 288 -7.13 -3.24 28.85
CA LYS A 288 -5.89 -3.94 29.20
C LYS A 288 -6.20 -5.18 30.03
#